data_AF-A0A1Q7FFM4-F1
#
_entry.id   AF-A0A1Q7FFM4-F1
#
_cell.length_a   1.000
_cell.length_b   1.000
_cell.length_c   1.000
_cell.angle_alpha   90.00
_cell.angle_beta   90.00
_cell.angle_gamma   90.00
#
_symmetry.space_group_name_H-M   'P 1'
#
loop_
_entity.id
_entity.type
_entity.pdbx_description
1 polymer ?
#
loop_
_entity_poly.entity_id
_entity_poly.type
_entity_poly.pdbx_seq_one_letter_code
_entity_poly.pdbx_strand_id
1 'polypeptide(L)'
;MGKIVAIGGDGTINEVANGKFLGVGFMAAPEADMADGLLDIMVLKDSGSLKMLDELTNLKTGHYAGEDKILYSKAKKVLITLWREESRSR
;
A
#
# COMPACT_ATOMS: atom_id res chain seq x y z
N MET A 1 5.58 8.51 -19.42
CA MET A 1 4.84 7.22 -19.46
C MET A 1 4.25 6.96 -18.09
N GLY A 2 2.93 6.70 -17.99
CA GLY A 2 2.30 6.39 -16.70
C GLY A 2 2.62 4.95 -16.28
N LYS A 3 3.15 4.78 -15.06
CA LYS A 3 3.35 3.45 -14.47
C LYS A 3 1.98 2.85 -14.15
N ILE A 4 1.79 1.57 -14.45
CA ILE A 4 0.66 0.77 -13.96
C ILE A 4 1.21 -0.08 -12.82
N VAL A 5 0.58 -0.03 -11.66
CA VAL A 5 0.90 -0.88 -10.52
C VAL A 5 -0.23 -1.90 -10.39
N ALA A 6 0.14 -3.18 -10.48
CA ALA A 6 -0.74 -4.29 -10.17
C ALA A 6 -0.47 -4.72 -8.74
N ILE A 7 -1.53 -4.81 -7.95
CA ILE A 7 -1.47 -5.25 -6.55
C ILE A 7 -2.31 -6.53 -6.47
N GLY A 8 -1.66 -7.63 -6.12
CA GLY A 8 -2.29 -8.94 -5.95
C GLY A 8 -1.40 -9.85 -5.10
N GLY A 9 -2.00 -10.54 -4.13
CA GLY A 9 -1.31 -11.41 -3.17
C GLY A 9 -1.84 -11.24 -1.75
N ASP A 10 -1.34 -12.08 -0.84
CA ASP A 10 -1.72 -12.27 0.58
C ASP A 10 -1.54 -11.07 1.52
N GLY A 11 -1.20 -9.89 0.98
CA GLY A 11 -0.91 -8.68 1.73
C GLY A 11 -2.06 -8.27 2.65
N THR A 12 -1.76 -8.20 3.95
CA THR A 12 -2.71 -7.87 5.01
C THR A 12 -3.44 -6.55 4.74
N ILE A 13 -2.75 -5.58 4.13
CA ILE A 13 -3.31 -4.26 3.80
C ILE A 13 -2.79 -3.80 2.44
N ASN A 14 -3.71 -3.33 1.60
CA ASN A 14 -3.42 -2.68 0.32
C ASN A 14 -4.18 -1.36 0.25
N GLU A 15 -3.48 -0.24 0.16
CA GLU A 15 -4.06 1.10 0.12
C GLU A 15 -3.69 1.84 -1.17
N VAL A 16 -4.67 2.56 -1.71
CA VAL A 16 -4.47 3.52 -2.81
C VAL A 16 -4.97 4.88 -2.33
N ALA A 17 -4.06 5.83 -2.24
CA ALA A 17 -4.28 7.12 -1.60
C ALA A 17 -4.04 8.27 -2.58
N ASN A 18 -4.92 9.26 -2.54
CA ASN A 18 -4.68 10.58 -3.14
C ASN A 18 -4.19 11.60 -2.09
N GLY A 19 -4.56 11.40 -0.82
CA GLY A 19 -4.19 12.26 0.29
C GLY A 19 -3.43 11.52 1.37
N LYS A 20 -2.79 12.25 2.27
CA LYS A 20 -1.84 11.67 3.23
C LYS A 20 -2.48 10.84 4.35
N PHE A 21 -3.74 11.13 4.67
CA PHE A 21 -4.42 10.60 5.86
C PHE A 21 -5.67 9.80 5.51
N LEU A 22 -5.88 8.73 6.27
CA LEU A 22 -7.05 7.87 6.28
C LEU A 22 -7.72 7.98 7.67
N GLY A 23 -9.05 8.16 7.71
CA GLY A 23 -9.82 8.17 8.96
C GLY A 23 -9.33 9.21 10.00
N VAL A 24 -9.30 8.81 11.27
CA VAL A 24 -8.98 9.68 12.42
C VAL A 24 -7.46 9.83 12.61
N GLY A 25 -6.78 10.43 11.63
CA GLY A 25 -5.38 10.82 11.74
C GLY A 25 -4.36 9.73 11.43
N PHE A 26 -4.75 8.68 10.71
CA PHE A 26 -3.82 7.64 10.29
C PHE A 26 -3.10 8.06 8.99
N MET A 27 -1.81 8.34 9.05
CA MET A 27 -1.04 8.87 7.91
C MET A 27 -0.56 7.76 6.97
N ALA A 28 -1.45 7.18 6.17
CA ALA A 28 -1.17 6.04 5.28
C ALA A 28 -0.21 6.35 4.10
N ALA A 29 -0.11 7.61 3.68
CA ALA A 29 0.65 8.00 2.49
C ALA A 29 1.35 9.36 2.69
N PRO A 30 2.45 9.44 3.44
CA PRO A 30 3.07 10.71 3.85
C PRO A 30 3.57 11.56 2.67
N GLU A 31 3.89 10.91 1.55
CA GLU A 31 4.37 11.54 0.32
C GLU A 31 3.25 11.90 -0.65
N ALA A 32 1.98 11.61 -0.31
CA ALA A 32 0.86 11.93 -1.19
C ALA A 32 0.70 13.43 -1.39
N ASP A 33 0.57 13.83 -2.65
CA ASP A 33 0.31 15.20 -3.08
C ASP A 33 -0.86 15.19 -4.06
N MET A 34 -2.01 15.71 -3.61
CA MET A 34 -3.23 15.74 -4.43
C MET A 34 -3.09 16.59 -5.71
N ALA A 35 -2.03 17.38 -5.84
CA ALA A 35 -1.76 18.21 -7.01
C ALA A 35 -0.77 17.58 -8.00
N ASP A 36 -0.10 16.47 -7.67
CA ASP A 36 0.94 15.86 -8.53
C ASP A 36 0.36 15.03 -9.70
N GLY A 37 -0.95 14.76 -9.66
CA GLY A 37 -1.66 13.97 -10.66
C GLY A 37 -1.30 12.49 -10.64
N LEU A 38 -0.79 12.00 -9.51
CA LEU A 38 -0.46 10.60 -9.22
C LEU A 38 -1.35 10.10 -8.07
N LEU A 39 -1.38 8.77 -7.93
CA LEU A 39 -1.89 8.07 -6.77
C LEU A 39 -0.72 7.42 -6.07
N ASP A 40 -0.75 7.42 -4.75
CA ASP A 40 0.20 6.75 -3.90
C ASP A 40 -0.34 5.38 -3.52
N ILE A 41 0.50 4.36 -3.61
CA ILE A 41 0.18 2.96 -3.41
C ILE A 41 1.04 2.45 -2.27
N MET A 42 0.39 1.89 -1.25
CA MET A 42 1.03 1.25 -0.12
C MET A 42 0.57 -0.19 -0.01
N VAL A 43 1.52 -1.12 0.08
CA VAL A 43 1.25 -2.54 0.32
C VAL A 43 2.02 -2.99 1.55
N LEU A 44 1.30 -3.49 2.56
CA LEU A 44 1.86 -4.15 3.72
C LEU A 44 1.94 -5.65 3.45
N LYS A 45 3.16 -6.18 3.38
CA LYS A 45 3.40 -7.63 3.24
C LYS A 45 3.13 -8.35 4.57
N ASP A 46 2.78 -9.63 4.50
CA ASP A 46 2.42 -10.52 5.62
C ASP A 46 3.20 -10.22 6.92
N SER A 47 2.53 -9.47 7.78
CA SER A 47 2.90 -9.25 9.17
C SER A 47 1.92 -10.06 10.00
N GLY A 48 2.35 -11.16 10.62
CA GLY A 48 1.47 -11.93 11.51
C GLY A 48 0.64 -11.02 12.45
N SER A 49 -0.63 -11.38 12.68
CA SER A 49 -1.74 -10.50 13.09
C SER A 49 -1.48 -9.47 14.21
N LEU A 50 -0.63 -9.77 15.21
CA LEU A 50 -0.30 -8.82 16.27
C LEU A 50 0.75 -7.76 15.86
N LYS A 51 1.68 -8.08 14.95
CA LYS A 51 2.71 -7.13 14.48
C LYS A 51 2.16 -6.06 13.54
N MET A 52 0.99 -6.30 12.96
CA MET A 52 0.25 -5.33 12.17
C MET A 52 -0.08 -4.07 12.98
N LEU A 53 -0.40 -4.19 14.27
CA LEU A 53 -0.69 -3.03 15.14
C LEU A 53 0.53 -2.14 15.39
N ASP A 54 1.71 -2.74 15.53
CA ASP A 54 2.97 -2.02 15.68
C ASP A 54 3.30 -1.27 14.37
N GLU A 55 3.12 -1.94 13.24
CA GLU A 55 3.31 -1.36 11.91
C GLU A 55 2.30 -0.23 11.64
N LEU A 56 1.02 -0.40 11.99
CA LEU A 56 0.00 0.67 11.99
C LEU A 56 0.41 1.87 12.86
N THR A 57 1.09 1.64 13.98
CA THR A 57 1.57 2.74 14.83
C THR A 57 2.71 3.51 14.16
N ASN A 58 3.62 2.82 13.47
CA ASN A 58 4.65 3.46 12.65
C ASN A 58 4.05 4.22 11.45
N LEU A 59 2.94 3.73 10.88
CA LEU A 59 2.20 4.43 9.83
C LEU A 59 1.65 5.78 10.32
N LYS A 60 1.25 5.90 11.59
CA LYS A 60 0.82 7.18 12.17
C LYS A 60 1.94 8.23 12.25
N THR A 61 3.20 7.82 12.32
CA THR A 61 4.34 8.74 12.49
C THR A 61 5.04 9.10 11.18
N GLY A 62 4.60 8.54 10.04
CA GLY A 62 5.13 8.91 8.73
C GLY A 62 6.52 8.32 8.41
N HIS A 63 7.06 7.43 9.23
CA HIS A 63 8.39 6.85 9.05
C HIS A 63 8.32 5.51 8.30
N TYR A 64 8.44 5.57 6.98
CA TYR A 64 8.43 4.39 6.08
C TYR A 64 9.84 3.99 5.62
N ALA A 65 10.83 4.85 5.85
CA ALA A 65 12.16 4.70 5.31
C ALA A 65 12.91 3.55 6.00
N GLY A 66 13.05 2.43 5.29
CA GLY A 66 13.89 1.29 5.70
C GLY A 66 13.16 0.02 6.11
N GLU A 67 11.83 -0.01 6.04
CA GLU A 67 11.05 -1.20 6.41
C GLU A 67 10.79 -2.11 5.19
N ASP A 68 11.43 -3.28 5.15
CA ASP A 68 11.33 -4.28 4.05
C ASP A 68 9.89 -4.79 3.79
N LYS A 69 9.00 -4.55 4.76
CA LYS A 69 7.60 -5.01 4.77
C LYS A 69 6.63 -4.08 4.06
N ILE A 70 6.98 -2.81 3.86
CA ILE A 70 6.11 -1.85 3.18
C ILE A 70 6.65 -1.61 1.77
N LEU A 71 5.83 -1.89 0.76
CA LEU A 71 6.07 -1.41 -0.59
C LEU A 71 5.34 -0.10 -0.79
N TYR A 72 6.05 0.90 -1.28
CA TYR A 72 5.49 2.19 -1.65
C TYR A 72 5.73 2.46 -3.13
N SER A 73 4.73 3.00 -3.83
CA SER A 73 4.85 3.41 -5.22
C SER A 73 3.91 4.55 -5.56
N LYS A 74 4.23 5.29 -6.63
CA LYS A 74 3.33 6.27 -7.24
C LYS A 74 2.94 5.85 -8.65
N ALA A 75 1.68 6.05 -9.04
CA ALA A 75 1.17 5.68 -10.36
C ALA A 75 0.05 6.60 -10.83
N LYS A 76 -0.09 6.79 -12.15
CA LYS A 76 -1.24 7.51 -12.74
C LYS A 76 -2.49 6.64 -12.85
N LYS A 77 -2.32 5.32 -12.85
CA LYS A 77 -3.39 4.32 -12.99
C LYS A 77 -3.05 3.12 -12.12
N VAL A 78 -4.02 2.64 -11.36
CA VAL A 78 -3.88 1.47 -10.49
C VAL A 78 -4.93 0.43 -10.90
N LEU A 79 -4.51 -0.83 -10.99
CA LEU A 79 -5.38 -1.96 -11.25
C LEU A 79 -5.29 -2.93 -10.06
N ILE A 80 -6.42 -3.16 -9.41
CA ILE A 80 -6.52 -4.11 -8.28
C ILE A 80 -7.24 -5.35 -8.79
N THR A 81 -6.63 -6.51 -8.57
CA THR A 81 -7.19 -7.81 -8.95
C THR A 81 -7.12 -8.77 -7.78
N LEU A 82 -8.14 -9.63 -7.64
CA LEU A 82 -8.06 -10.73 -6.69
C LEU A 82 -6.92 -11.67 -7.09
N TRP A 83 -6.16 -12.13 -6.09
CA TRP A 83 -5.25 -13.24 -6.31
C TRP A 83 -6.08 -14.48 -6.69
N ARG A 84 -5.78 -15.08 -7.84
CA ARG A 84 -6.30 -16.39 -8.22
C ARG A 84 -5.11 -17.32 -8.36
N GLU A 85 -5.16 -18.44 -7.64
CA GLU A 85 -4.30 -19.57 -7.96
C GLU A 85 -4.68 -20.02 -9.37
N GLU A 86 -3.75 -19.88 -10.32
CA GLU A 86 -3.94 -20.47 -11.63
C GLU A 86 -4.04 -21.98 -11.38
N SER A 87 -5.23 -22.54 -11.65
CA SER A 87 -5.48 -23.96 -11.45
C SER A 87 -4.38 -24.71 -12.18
N ARG A 88 -3.47 -25.33 -11.44
CA ARG A 88 -2.49 -26.26 -12.00
C ARG A 88 -3.29 -27.31 -12.77
N SER A 89 -3.41 -27.10 -14.08
CA SER A 89 -3.80 -28.15 -14.99
C SER A 89 -2.85 -29.30 -14.70
N ARG A 90 -3.44 -30.42 -14.32
CA ARG A 90 -2.75 -31.70 -14.18
C ARG A 90 -2.03 -32.07 -15.47
#